data_AF-A0A371GE46-F1
#
_entry.id   AF-A0A371GE46-F1
#
_cell.length_a   1.000
_cell.length_b   1.000
_cell.length_c   1.000
_cell.angle_alpha   90.00
_cell.angle_beta   90.00
_cell.angle_gamma   90.00
#
_symmetry.space_group_name_H-M   'P 1'
#
loop_
_entity.id
_entity.type
_entity.pdbx_description
1 polymer ?
#
loop_
_entity_poly.entity_id
_entity_poly.type
_entity_poly.pdbx_seq_one_letter_code
_entity_poly.pdbx_strand_id
1 'polypeptide(L)'
;MLELVGLYGEPSKTCHKTLSSILVTLELTSPPSPSIFLKLVTSSYEAKINLLLAGSSQIIAQYYQLIRFGQEGYRRIMENCRENAMVVKEDLEKTGRFKIVSKDKGVPVVAFCLKDKSRYDEFKISEILRRHGWIVPAYPMPPAAEHINVLRVVIRAEFSRTLAERLVLDIQSVLDELEKRKKGWVETGVKNTALDALREIIAQESKNRQKIMAA
;
A
#
# COMPACT_ATOMS: atom_id res chain seq x y z
N MET A 1 -0.59 57.99 5.44
CA MET A 1 -1.64 58.65 4.64
C MET A 1 -2.00 57.65 3.55
N LEU A 2 -3.00 56.80 3.79
CA LEU A 2 -3.44 55.77 2.84
C LEU A 2 -4.50 56.41 1.94
N GLU A 3 -4.24 56.50 0.64
CA GLU A 3 -5.26 56.85 -0.34
C GLU A 3 -6.18 55.64 -0.54
N LEU A 4 -7.41 55.74 -0.06
CA LEU A 4 -8.53 54.89 -0.45
C LEU A 4 -9.05 55.39 -1.80
N VAL A 5 -8.60 54.78 -2.89
CA VAL A 5 -9.29 54.95 -4.19
C VAL A 5 -10.54 54.08 -4.17
N GLY A 6 -11.61 54.63 -3.60
CA GLY A 6 -12.94 54.02 -3.61
C GLY A 6 -13.64 54.27 -4.94
N LEU A 7 -13.79 53.24 -5.77
CA LEU A 7 -14.77 53.25 -6.85
C LEU A 7 -16.16 52.98 -6.25
N TYR A 8 -16.83 54.06 -5.81
CA TYR A 8 -18.25 54.02 -5.45
C TYR A 8 -19.10 54.03 -6.72
N GLY A 9 -19.68 52.88 -7.07
CA GLY A 9 -20.87 52.82 -7.92
C GLY A 9 -22.10 52.72 -7.03
N GLU A 10 -23.04 53.67 -7.13
CA GLU A 10 -24.29 53.64 -6.37
C GLU A 10 -25.11 52.37 -6.65
N PRO A 11 -25.80 51.78 -5.65
CA PRO A 11 -26.66 50.63 -5.85
C PRO A 11 -28.02 51.08 -6.40
N SER A 12 -28.24 50.91 -7.70
CA SER A 12 -29.59 50.94 -8.26
C SER A 12 -30.40 49.76 -7.68
N LYS A 13 -31.54 50.08 -7.07
CA LYS A 13 -32.44 49.16 -6.37
C LYS A 13 -33.14 48.18 -7.33
N THR A 14 -32.46 47.17 -7.83
CA THR A 14 -33.15 45.95 -8.31
C THR A 14 -32.15 44.80 -8.47
N CYS A 15 -32.63 43.60 -8.19
CA CYS A 15 -32.03 42.30 -8.53
C CYS A 15 -31.23 41.59 -7.43
N HIS A 16 -31.95 40.63 -6.83
CA HIS A 16 -31.48 39.45 -6.13
C HIS A 16 -30.25 38.79 -6.79
N LYS A 17 -29.36 38.28 -5.93
CA LYS A 17 -28.33 37.25 -6.21
C LYS A 17 -27.24 37.66 -7.20
N THR A 18 -26.24 38.39 -6.72
CA THR A 18 -24.88 38.22 -7.25
C THR A 18 -23.89 38.39 -6.11
N LEU A 19 -23.32 37.28 -5.63
CA LEU A 19 -22.15 37.30 -4.76
C LEU A 19 -20.98 37.81 -5.62
N SER A 20 -20.81 39.13 -5.71
CA SER A 20 -19.60 39.71 -6.27
C SER A 20 -18.44 39.30 -5.36
N SER A 21 -17.63 38.37 -5.84
CA SER A 21 -16.36 38.02 -5.21
C SER A 21 -15.42 39.20 -5.44
N ILE A 22 -15.38 40.16 -4.51
CA ILE A 22 -14.41 41.25 -4.53
C ILE A 22 -13.06 40.65 -4.13
N LEU A 23 -12.16 40.51 -5.10
CA LEU A 23 -10.77 40.09 -4.87
C LEU A 23 -9.98 41.32 -4.42
N VAL A 24 -9.85 41.54 -3.11
CA VAL A 24 -8.94 42.57 -2.58
C VAL A 24 -7.53 41.97 -2.53
N THR A 25 -6.70 42.27 -3.52
CA THR A 25 -5.26 41.96 -3.49
C THR A 25 -4.55 43.06 -2.71
N LEU A 26 -4.22 42.79 -1.44
CA LEU A 26 -3.24 43.58 -0.70
C LEU A 26 -1.84 43.10 -1.11
N GLU A 27 -1.16 43.88 -1.96
CA GLU A 27 0.27 43.71 -2.23
C GLU A 27 1.07 44.05 -0.97
N LEU A 28 1.60 43.03 -0.30
CA LEU A 28 2.62 43.20 0.73
C LEU A 28 4.00 42.99 0.09
N THR A 29 4.83 44.02 0.19
CA THR A 29 6.21 44.07 -0.32
C THR A 29 7.12 43.11 0.49
N SER A 30 7.47 41.95 -0.09
CA SER A 30 8.58 40.98 0.24
C SER A 30 8.51 40.19 1.58
N PRO A 31 9.13 38.97 1.74
CA PRO A 31 9.77 38.00 0.80
C PRO A 31 8.75 36.88 0.41
N PRO A 32 9.03 35.61 -0.03
CA PRO A 32 7.98 34.72 -0.54
C PRO A 32 7.18 34.12 0.64
N SER A 33 6.39 34.96 1.29
CA SER A 33 5.39 34.56 2.27
C SER A 33 4.38 33.65 1.58
N PRO A 34 3.96 32.54 2.22
CA PRO A 34 2.91 31.69 1.66
C PRO A 34 1.74 32.58 1.27
N SER A 35 1.27 32.47 0.03
CA SER A 35 0.19 33.30 -0.52
C SER A 35 -1.09 33.08 0.30
N ILE A 36 -1.27 33.88 1.35
CA ILE A 36 -2.46 33.85 2.19
C ILE A 36 -3.57 34.53 1.40
N PHE A 37 -4.59 33.76 1.03
CA PHE A 37 -5.78 34.30 0.39
C PHE A 37 -6.77 34.71 1.47
N LEU A 38 -7.08 36.01 1.53
CA LEU A 38 -8.13 36.57 2.37
C LEU A 38 -9.45 36.50 1.62
N LYS A 39 -10.43 35.75 2.17
CA LYS A 39 -11.79 35.72 1.65
C LYS A 39 -12.71 36.52 2.54
N LEU A 40 -13.42 37.50 1.97
CA LEU A 40 -14.52 38.20 2.63
C LEU A 40 -15.71 37.23 2.77
N VAL A 41 -16.13 36.98 4.00
CA VAL A 41 -17.33 36.20 4.33
C VAL A 41 -18.21 37.05 5.23
N THR A 42 -19.40 37.40 4.73
CA THR A 42 -20.51 38.16 5.36
C THR A 42 -20.17 39.50 6.03
N SER A 43 -19.18 39.57 6.92
CA SER A 43 -18.63 40.80 7.52
C SER A 43 -17.22 40.60 8.14
N SER A 44 -16.54 39.48 7.88
CA SER A 44 -15.22 39.16 8.42
C SER A 44 -14.29 38.61 7.33
N TYR A 45 -13.00 38.85 7.49
CA TYR A 45 -11.96 38.31 6.62
C TYR A 45 -11.48 36.97 7.18
N GLU A 46 -11.54 35.91 6.39
CA GLU A 46 -11.00 34.60 6.76
C GLU A 46 -9.71 34.35 5.96
N ALA A 47 -8.61 34.11 6.67
CA ALA A 47 -7.32 33.77 6.07
C ALA A 47 -7.27 32.28 5.71
N LYS A 48 -7.01 31.97 4.44
CA LYS A 48 -6.87 30.58 3.94
C LYS A 48 -5.52 30.37 3.28
N ILE A 49 -4.87 29.28 3.69
CA ILE A 49 -3.59 28.80 3.13
C ILE A 49 -3.79 27.49 2.36
N ASN A 50 -4.95 26.85 2.52
CA ASN A 50 -5.25 25.55 1.89
C ASN A 50 -5.77 25.72 0.45
N LEU A 51 -5.33 24.84 -0.44
CA LEU A 51 -5.72 24.83 -1.85
C LEU A 51 -7.19 24.42 -2.08
N LEU A 52 -7.76 23.63 -1.16
CA LEU A 52 -9.08 23.02 -1.31
C LEU A 52 -10.06 23.51 -0.25
N LEU A 53 -11.30 23.74 -0.67
CA LEU A 53 -12.45 23.90 0.23
C LEU A 53 -13.03 22.51 0.51
N ALA A 54 -12.66 21.93 1.65
CA ALA A 54 -13.16 20.63 2.10
C ALA A 54 -14.26 20.80 3.17
N GLY A 55 -15.13 19.81 3.32
CA GLY A 55 -16.12 19.78 4.40
C GLY A 55 -15.45 19.65 5.78
N SER A 56 -15.99 20.35 6.78
CA SER A 56 -15.41 20.41 8.13
C SER A 56 -15.67 19.16 8.99
N SER A 57 -16.36 18.14 8.48
CA SER A 57 -16.75 16.95 9.25
C SER A 57 -15.55 16.17 9.80
N GLN A 58 -14.48 16.03 9.02
CA GLN A 58 -13.26 15.34 9.47
C GLN A 58 -12.53 16.11 10.57
N ILE A 59 -12.61 17.45 10.54
CA ILE A 59 -12.03 18.32 11.59
C ILE A 59 -12.77 18.10 12.91
N ILE A 60 -14.12 18.09 12.86
CA ILE A 60 -14.95 17.83 14.04
C ILE A 60 -14.69 16.42 14.59
N ALA A 61 -14.59 15.42 13.72
CA ALA A 61 -14.29 14.05 14.13
C ALA A 61 -12.90 13.90 14.76
N GLN A 62 -11.89 14.59 14.22
CA GLN A 62 -10.54 14.62 14.79
C GLN A 62 -10.55 15.27 16.18
N TYR A 63 -11.23 16.40 16.32
CA TYR A 63 -11.36 17.10 17.60
C TYR A 63 -12.05 16.23 18.66
N TYR A 64 -13.11 15.52 18.28
CA TYR A 64 -13.77 14.55 19.15
C TYR A 64 -12.81 13.44 19.61
N GLN A 65 -12.00 12.87 18.72
CA GLN A 65 -11.04 11.82 19.10
C GLN A 65 -9.97 12.33 20.06
N LEU A 66 -9.47 13.56 19.85
CA LEU A 66 -8.48 14.18 20.74
C LEU A 66 -9.02 14.35 22.16
N ILE A 67 -10.25 14.85 22.31
CA ILE A 67 -10.88 15.02 23.63
C ILE A 67 -11.22 13.66 24.25
N ARG A 68 -11.72 12.71 23.47
CA ARG A 68 -12.17 11.40 23.96
C ARG A 68 -11.02 10.55 24.50
N PHE A 69 -9.91 10.48 23.77
CA PHE A 69 -8.79 9.60 24.13
C PHE A 69 -7.73 10.31 24.98
N GLY A 70 -7.48 11.60 24.72
CA GLY A 70 -6.34 12.30 25.29
C GLY A 70 -5.00 11.63 24.98
N GLN A 71 -3.92 12.09 25.63
CA GLN A 71 -2.58 11.53 25.41
C GLN A 71 -2.51 10.05 25.83
N GLU A 72 -3.13 9.72 26.95
CA GLU A 72 -3.09 8.38 27.54
C GLU A 72 -3.82 7.34 26.67
N GLY A 73 -5.00 7.68 26.15
CA GLY A 73 -5.74 6.78 25.26
C GLY A 73 -5.00 6.52 23.95
N TYR A 74 -4.42 7.57 23.34
CA TYR A 74 -3.59 7.39 22.14
C TYR A 74 -2.34 6.57 22.41
N ARG A 75 -1.68 6.76 23.56
CA ARG A 75 -0.52 5.96 23.97
C ARG A 75 -0.89 4.48 24.05
N ARG A 76 -1.99 4.15 24.74
CA ARG A 76 -2.49 2.78 24.85
C ARG A 76 -2.82 2.14 23.50
N ILE A 77 -3.48 2.89 22.61
CA ILE A 77 -3.81 2.39 21.27
C ILE A 77 -2.53 2.08 20.48
N MET A 78 -1.54 2.98 20.51
CA MET A 78 -0.28 2.79 19.79
C MET A 78 0.56 1.66 20.38
N GLU A 79 0.56 1.49 21.71
CA GLU A 79 1.19 0.36 22.38
C GLU A 79 0.56 -0.97 21.94
N ASN A 80 -0.78 -1.07 21.93
CA ASN A 80 -1.48 -2.26 21.44
C ASN A 80 -1.15 -2.57 19.98
N CYS A 81 -1.14 -1.56 19.10
CA CYS A 81 -0.78 -1.74 17.69
C CYS A 81 0.67 -2.26 17.55
N ARG A 82 1.59 -1.73 18.37
CA ARG A 82 2.99 -2.17 18.40
C ARG A 82 3.10 -3.62 18.87
N GLU A 83 2.40 -4.00 19.93
CA GLU A 83 2.40 -5.37 20.46
C GLU A 83 1.83 -6.38 19.45
N ASN A 84 0.74 -6.03 18.77
CA ASN A 84 0.18 -6.87 17.73
C ASN A 84 1.12 -7.00 16.52
N ALA A 85 1.80 -5.91 16.13
CA ALA A 85 2.82 -5.95 15.08
C ALA A 85 3.99 -6.87 15.45
N MET A 86 4.46 -6.82 16.70
CA MET A 86 5.54 -7.68 17.19
C MET A 86 5.17 -9.16 17.12
N VAL A 87 3.93 -9.52 17.41
CA VAL A 87 3.55 -10.95 17.35
C VAL A 87 3.36 -11.46 15.94
N VAL A 88 2.78 -10.66 15.04
CA VAL A 88 2.79 -11.02 13.62
C VAL A 88 4.23 -11.22 13.14
N LYS A 89 5.16 -10.34 13.55
CA LYS A 89 6.58 -10.47 13.21
C LYS A 89 7.18 -11.77 13.74
N GLU A 90 7.05 -12.04 15.04
CA GLU A 90 7.61 -13.24 15.68
C GLU A 90 7.06 -14.53 15.06
N ASP A 91 5.76 -14.60 14.78
CA ASP A 91 5.17 -15.80 14.21
C ASP A 91 5.52 -16.02 12.73
N LEU A 92 5.70 -14.93 11.97
CA LEU A 92 6.26 -15.00 10.62
C LEU A 92 7.73 -15.44 10.63
N GLU A 93 8.50 -15.03 11.63
CA GLU A 93 9.89 -15.48 11.82
C GLU A 93 9.96 -16.97 12.20
N LYS A 94 9.06 -17.45 13.07
CA LYS A 94 8.93 -18.88 13.42
C LYS A 94 8.67 -19.76 12.21
N THR A 95 7.95 -19.23 11.21
CA THR A 95 7.68 -19.96 9.95
C THR A 95 8.97 -20.21 9.15
N GLY A 96 10.03 -19.42 9.37
CA GLY A 96 11.36 -19.62 8.77
C GLY A 96 11.46 -19.31 7.27
N ARG A 97 10.33 -19.20 6.55
CA ARG A 97 10.24 -18.96 5.10
C ARG A 97 10.38 -17.49 4.71
N PHE A 98 10.05 -16.57 5.61
CA PHE A 98 10.08 -15.14 5.34
C PHE A 98 11.30 -14.46 5.97
N LYS A 99 11.76 -13.38 5.34
CA LYS A 99 12.73 -12.43 5.88
C LYS A 99 12.00 -11.12 6.17
N ILE A 100 12.10 -10.66 7.41
CA ILE A 100 11.51 -9.39 7.83
C ILE A 100 12.41 -8.24 7.33
N VAL A 101 11.80 -7.24 6.71
CA VAL A 101 12.45 -6.03 6.17
C VAL A 101 12.12 -4.80 7.02
N SER A 102 10.98 -4.83 7.74
CA SER A 102 10.57 -3.73 8.63
C SER A 102 11.46 -3.61 9.86
N LYS A 103 11.62 -2.38 10.34
CA LYS A 103 12.30 -2.05 11.62
C LYS A 103 11.34 -2.20 12.80
N ASP A 104 11.88 -2.49 13.98
CA ASP A 104 11.09 -2.68 15.22
C ASP A 104 10.57 -1.37 15.81
N LYS A 105 11.23 -0.25 15.50
CA LYS A 105 10.87 1.08 15.97
C LYS A 105 10.27 1.89 14.84
N GLY A 106 9.11 2.49 15.10
CA GLY A 106 8.43 3.38 14.17
C GLY A 106 6.96 3.02 14.00
N VAL A 107 6.48 3.13 12.76
CA VAL A 107 5.08 2.85 12.41
C VAL A 107 4.81 1.34 12.58
N PRO A 108 3.67 0.94 13.19
CA PRO A 108 3.31 -0.47 13.39
C PRO A 108 2.95 -1.15 12.06
N VAL A 109 3.99 -1.51 11.31
CA VAL A 109 3.92 -2.13 9.99
C VAL A 109 4.90 -3.28 9.95
N VAL A 110 4.43 -4.42 9.44
CA VAL A 110 5.26 -5.59 9.21
C VAL A 110 5.45 -5.74 7.71
N ALA A 111 6.69 -5.55 7.25
CA ALA A 111 7.08 -5.73 5.86
C ALA A 111 8.01 -6.93 5.75
N PHE A 112 7.68 -7.89 4.89
CA PHE A 112 8.42 -9.13 4.77
C PHE A 112 8.50 -9.59 3.31
N CYS A 113 9.58 -10.31 3.00
CA CYS A 113 9.82 -10.92 1.70
C CYS A 113 10.09 -12.42 1.84
N LEU A 114 9.95 -13.17 0.76
CA LEU A 114 10.24 -14.60 0.76
C LEU A 114 11.76 -14.82 0.67
N LYS A 115 12.29 -15.76 1.47
CA LYS A 115 13.73 -16.12 1.41
C LYS A 115 14.09 -16.87 0.13
N ASP A 116 13.22 -17.79 -0.30
CA ASP A 116 13.41 -18.64 -1.48
C ASP A 116 12.33 -18.31 -2.52
N LYS A 117 12.72 -17.57 -3.57
CA LYS A 117 11.83 -17.17 -4.67
C LYS A 117 11.74 -18.20 -5.79
N SER A 118 12.39 -19.36 -5.68
CA SER A 118 12.45 -20.33 -6.78
C SER A 118 11.12 -21.03 -7.09
N ARG A 119 10.14 -20.99 -6.17
CA ARG A 119 8.91 -21.80 -6.25
C ARG A 119 7.65 -20.99 -6.46
N TYR A 120 7.56 -19.83 -5.84
CA TYR A 120 6.41 -18.92 -5.93
C TYR A 120 6.84 -17.52 -5.53
N ASP A 121 6.16 -16.52 -6.09
CA ASP A 121 6.40 -15.11 -5.83
C ASP A 121 5.45 -14.56 -4.76
N GLU A 122 5.85 -13.46 -4.12
CA GLU A 122 5.05 -12.73 -3.15
C GLU A 122 3.69 -12.27 -3.71
N PHE A 123 3.62 -11.99 -5.02
CA PHE A 123 2.36 -11.66 -5.71
C PHE A 123 1.36 -12.81 -5.68
N LYS A 124 1.83 -14.07 -5.80
CA LYS A 124 0.95 -15.24 -5.77
C LYS A 124 0.39 -15.47 -4.36
N ILE A 125 1.22 -15.27 -3.34
CA ILE A 125 0.78 -15.30 -1.94
C ILE A 125 -0.30 -14.24 -1.70
N SER A 126 -0.09 -13.00 -2.18
CA SER A 126 -1.09 -11.93 -2.09
C SER A 126 -2.42 -12.31 -2.76
N GLU A 127 -2.37 -12.92 -3.95
CA GLU A 127 -3.57 -13.35 -4.67
C GLU A 127 -4.39 -14.41 -3.91
N ILE A 128 -3.73 -15.40 -3.30
CA ILE A 128 -4.42 -16.47 -2.57
C ILE A 128 -4.92 -15.98 -1.21
N LEU A 129 -4.19 -15.08 -0.55
CA LEU A 129 -4.64 -14.44 0.69
C LEU A 129 -5.95 -13.66 0.48
N ARG A 130 -6.19 -13.08 -0.71
CA ARG A 130 -7.48 -12.44 -1.02
C ARG A 130 -8.65 -13.40 -0.98
N ARG A 131 -8.45 -14.69 -1.29
CA ARG A 131 -9.52 -15.72 -1.18
C ARG A 131 -9.91 -15.98 0.26
N HIS A 132 -8.96 -15.80 1.18
CA HIS A 132 -9.19 -15.88 2.63
C HIS A 132 -9.75 -14.57 3.22
N GLY A 133 -10.03 -13.57 2.37
CA GLY A 133 -10.55 -12.27 2.79
C GLY A 133 -9.48 -11.24 3.18
N TRP A 134 -8.19 -11.59 3.06
CA TRP A 134 -7.09 -10.71 3.42
C TRP A 134 -6.57 -9.90 2.23
N ILE A 135 -6.49 -8.58 2.40
CA ILE A 135 -5.91 -7.67 1.41
C ILE A 135 -4.49 -7.29 1.86
N VAL A 136 -3.51 -8.11 1.46
CA VAL A 136 -2.08 -7.83 1.73
C VAL A 136 -1.41 -7.41 0.42
N PRO A 137 -1.03 -6.14 0.26
CA PRO A 137 -0.37 -5.67 -0.96
C PRO A 137 1.04 -6.24 -1.08
N ALA A 138 1.40 -6.66 -2.30
CA ALA A 138 2.76 -6.96 -2.72
C ALA A 138 3.23 -5.88 -3.69
N TYR A 139 4.44 -5.34 -3.49
CA TYR A 139 5.02 -4.36 -4.40
C TYR A 139 6.54 -4.53 -4.50
N PRO A 140 7.16 -4.18 -5.64
CA PRO A 140 8.61 -4.15 -5.78
C PRO A 140 9.18 -2.94 -5.03
N MET A 141 10.38 -3.10 -4.47
CA MET A 141 11.09 -2.00 -3.83
C MET A 141 11.52 -0.92 -4.84
N PRO A 142 11.79 0.32 -4.37
CA PRO A 142 12.24 1.44 -5.22
C PRO A 142 13.49 1.12 -6.05
N PRO A 143 13.82 1.94 -7.07
CA PRO A 143 14.99 1.74 -7.92
C PRO A 143 16.26 1.55 -7.08
N ALA A 144 17.12 0.61 -7.49
CA ALA A 144 18.23 -0.01 -6.75
C ALA A 144 17.90 -1.23 -5.86
N ALA A 145 16.62 -1.60 -5.69
CA ALA A 145 16.22 -2.83 -4.97
C ALA A 145 15.04 -3.58 -5.62
N GLU A 146 14.74 -3.34 -6.89
CA GLU A 146 13.54 -3.83 -7.59
C GLU A 146 13.37 -5.36 -7.60
N HIS A 147 14.46 -6.11 -7.51
CA HIS A 147 14.46 -7.58 -7.40
C HIS A 147 13.84 -8.08 -6.08
N ILE A 148 13.62 -7.19 -5.12
CA ILE A 148 12.99 -7.46 -3.83
C ILE A 148 11.53 -7.02 -3.88
N ASN A 149 10.64 -7.98 -4.05
CA ASN A 149 9.22 -7.80 -3.76
C ASN A 149 8.98 -7.93 -2.26
N VAL A 150 8.10 -7.10 -1.72
CA VAL A 150 7.72 -7.11 -0.31
C VAL A 150 6.21 -7.19 -0.16
N LEU A 151 5.76 -7.95 0.83
CA LEU A 151 4.40 -7.92 1.36
C LEU A 151 4.37 -6.95 2.53
N ARG A 152 3.32 -6.13 2.62
CA ARG A 152 3.18 -5.15 3.71
C ARG A 152 1.85 -5.28 4.43
N VAL A 153 1.92 -5.59 5.72
CA VAL A 153 0.77 -5.62 6.62
C VAL A 153 0.83 -4.39 7.52
N VAL A 154 -0.22 -3.57 7.48
CA VAL A 154 -0.34 -2.36 8.30
C VAL A 154 -1.28 -2.65 9.47
N ILE A 155 -0.78 -2.51 10.69
CA ILE A 155 -1.55 -2.76 11.91
C ILE A 155 -2.23 -1.47 12.32
N ARG A 156 -3.57 -1.50 12.39
CA ARG A 156 -4.44 -0.38 12.75
C ARG A 156 -5.08 -0.62 14.11
N ALA A 157 -5.74 0.39 14.68
CA ALA A 157 -6.33 0.31 16.01
C ALA A 157 -7.39 -0.82 16.13
N GLU A 158 -8.07 -1.15 15.04
CA GLU A 158 -9.08 -2.20 14.96
C GLU A 158 -8.49 -3.61 14.78
N PHE A 159 -7.17 -3.70 14.56
CA PHE A 159 -6.49 -4.97 14.35
C PHE A 159 -6.22 -5.63 15.71
N SER A 160 -7.14 -6.50 16.11
CA SER A 160 -7.06 -7.24 17.38
C SER A 160 -5.98 -8.31 17.35
N ARG A 161 -5.62 -8.80 18.53
CA ARG A 161 -4.72 -9.93 18.70
C ARG A 161 -5.21 -11.20 18.01
N THR A 162 -6.50 -11.47 18.08
CA THR A 162 -7.13 -12.62 17.42
C THR A 162 -7.04 -12.54 15.90
N LEU A 163 -7.14 -11.33 15.31
CA LEU A 163 -6.92 -11.11 13.89
C LEU A 163 -5.46 -11.31 13.49
N ALA A 164 -4.51 -10.92 14.35
CA ALA A 164 -3.09 -11.16 14.16
C ALA A 164 -2.77 -12.65 14.02
N GLU A 165 -3.24 -13.45 14.98
CA GLU A 165 -3.02 -14.90 15.02
C GLU A 165 -3.71 -15.59 13.84
N ARG A 166 -4.95 -15.19 13.52
CA ARG A 166 -5.68 -15.71 12.35
C ARG A 166 -4.97 -15.42 11.03
N LEU A 167 -4.45 -14.20 10.86
CA LEU A 167 -3.70 -13.83 9.66
C LEU A 167 -2.50 -14.75 9.45
N VAL A 168 -1.75 -15.05 10.52
CA VAL A 168 -0.58 -15.93 10.45
C VAL A 168 -1.00 -17.37 10.10
N LEU A 169 -2.05 -17.88 10.72
CA LEU A 169 -2.59 -19.21 10.40
C LEU A 169 -3.01 -19.33 8.93
N ASP A 170 -3.71 -18.32 8.41
CA ASP A 170 -4.12 -18.27 7.02
C ASP A 170 -2.88 -18.17 6.09
N ILE A 171 -1.84 -17.43 6.46
CA ILE A 171 -0.58 -17.39 5.72
C ILE A 171 0.08 -18.77 5.68
N GLN A 172 0.12 -19.51 6.79
CA GLN A 172 0.67 -20.86 6.83
C GLN A 172 -0.12 -21.82 5.95
N SER A 173 -1.46 -21.77 6.02
CA SER A 173 -2.34 -22.55 5.15
C SER A 173 -2.10 -22.28 3.65
N VAL A 174 -1.92 -21.00 3.29
CA VAL A 174 -1.60 -20.60 1.91
C VAL A 174 -0.25 -21.13 1.45
N LEU A 175 0.76 -21.12 2.33
CA LEU A 175 2.07 -21.71 2.03
C LEU A 175 1.96 -23.21 1.79
N ASP A 176 1.21 -23.92 2.62
CA ASP A 176 0.98 -25.36 2.48
C ASP A 176 0.22 -25.70 1.19
N GLU A 177 -0.78 -24.90 0.80
CA GLU A 177 -1.50 -25.04 -0.47
C GLU A 177 -0.54 -24.88 -1.67
N LEU A 178 0.31 -23.86 -1.64
CA LEU A 178 1.31 -23.61 -2.68
C LEU A 178 2.33 -24.74 -2.79
N GLU A 179 2.74 -25.35 -1.67
CA GLU A 179 3.63 -26.51 -1.67
C GLU A 179 2.97 -27.77 -2.24
N LYS A 180 1.72 -28.05 -1.88
CA LYS A 180 0.95 -29.19 -2.40
C LYS A 180 0.73 -29.08 -3.90
N ARG A 181 0.40 -27.87 -4.39
CA ARG A 181 0.15 -27.63 -5.82
C ARG A 181 1.37 -27.91 -6.70
N LYS A 182 2.60 -27.67 -6.19
CA LYS A 182 3.84 -27.98 -6.91
C LYS A 182 4.10 -29.48 -7.04
N LYS A 183 3.78 -30.30 -6.02
CA LYS A 183 3.91 -31.77 -6.13
C LYS A 183 3.07 -32.31 -7.28
N GLY A 184 1.86 -31.77 -7.48
CA GLY A 184 1.00 -32.13 -8.60
C GLY A 184 1.62 -31.84 -9.97
N TRP A 185 2.35 -30.73 -10.13
CA TRP A 185 2.99 -30.35 -11.40
C TRP A 185 4.28 -31.12 -11.71
N VAL A 186 5.00 -31.62 -10.69
CA VAL A 186 6.20 -32.45 -10.93
C VAL A 186 5.81 -33.88 -11.34
N GLU A 187 4.64 -34.39 -10.90
CA GLU A 187 4.13 -35.70 -11.32
C GLU A 187 3.30 -35.65 -12.62
N THR A 188 2.70 -34.49 -12.97
CA THR A 188 2.03 -34.26 -14.27
C THR A 188 2.86 -33.43 -15.24
N GLY A 189 4.17 -33.32 -15.00
CA GLY A 189 5.13 -32.85 -15.98
C GLY A 189 5.20 -33.87 -17.11
N VAL A 190 4.42 -33.60 -18.17
CA VAL A 190 4.42 -34.23 -19.49
C VAL A 190 5.67 -35.09 -19.72
N LYS A 191 5.53 -36.41 -19.59
CA LYS A 191 6.41 -37.33 -20.32
C LYS A 191 6.14 -37.02 -21.78
N ASN A 192 6.97 -36.19 -22.41
CA ASN A 192 6.99 -36.05 -23.86
C ASN A 192 7.60 -37.34 -24.43
N THR A 193 6.94 -38.47 -24.20
CA THR A 193 7.28 -39.78 -24.77
C THR A 193 7.44 -39.68 -26.28
N ALA A 194 6.72 -38.76 -26.92
CA ALA A 194 6.87 -38.48 -28.35
C ALA A 194 8.24 -37.86 -28.71
N LEU A 195 8.75 -36.89 -27.94
CA LEU A 195 10.05 -36.26 -28.21
C LEU A 195 11.21 -37.19 -27.86
N ASP A 196 11.07 -37.99 -26.80
CA ASP A 196 12.09 -38.96 -26.41
C ASP A 196 12.12 -40.16 -27.38
N ALA A 197 10.96 -40.64 -27.86
CA ALA A 197 10.89 -41.65 -28.91
C ALA A 197 11.46 -41.15 -30.26
N LEU A 198 11.21 -39.89 -30.62
CA LEU A 198 11.80 -39.27 -31.82
C LEU A 198 13.34 -39.19 -31.72
N ARG A 199 13.88 -38.86 -30.53
CA ARG A 199 15.32 -38.85 -30.29
C ARG A 199 15.94 -40.25 -30.44
N GLU A 200 15.26 -41.28 -29.94
CA GLU A 200 15.70 -42.67 -30.13
C GLU A 200 15.65 -43.10 -31.60
N ILE A 201 14.58 -42.78 -32.33
CA ILE A 201 14.48 -43.11 -33.77
C ILE A 201 15.60 -42.45 -34.58
N ILE A 202 15.85 -41.15 -34.36
CA ILE A 202 16.93 -40.41 -35.03
C ILE A 202 18.30 -41.01 -34.69
N ALA A 203 18.51 -41.43 -33.43
CA ALA A 203 19.74 -42.09 -33.01
C ALA A 203 19.93 -43.45 -33.68
N GLN A 204 18.88 -44.28 -33.78
CA GLN A 204 18.90 -45.56 -34.49
C GLN A 204 19.21 -45.37 -35.99
N GLU A 205 18.57 -44.40 -36.64
CA GLU A 205 18.83 -44.11 -38.05
C GLU A 205 20.26 -43.64 -38.30
N SER A 206 20.81 -42.79 -37.41
CA SER A 206 22.19 -42.32 -37.53
C SER A 206 23.21 -43.46 -37.46
N LYS A 207 22.99 -44.45 -36.56
CA LYS A 207 23.82 -45.65 -36.44
C LYS A 207 23.70 -46.58 -37.65
N ASN A 208 22.49 -46.75 -38.18
CA ASN A 208 22.29 -47.56 -39.40
C ASN A 208 22.94 -46.91 -40.62
N ARG A 209 22.85 -45.58 -40.79
CA ARG A 209 23.55 -44.86 -41.86
C ARG A 209 25.07 -45.01 -41.76
N GLN A 210 25.64 -44.93 -40.57
CA GLN A 210 27.08 -45.15 -40.35
C GLN A 210 27.52 -46.58 -40.67
N LYS A 211 26.71 -47.60 -40.36
CA LYS A 211 27.01 -48.99 -40.72
C LYS A 211 26.99 -49.24 -42.23
N ILE A 212 26.08 -48.60 -42.96
CA ILE A 212 26.00 -48.73 -44.43
C ILE A 212 27.20 -48.06 -45.11
N MET A 213 27.75 -46.98 -44.57
CA MET A 213 28.93 -46.30 -45.13
C MET A 213 30.27 -46.98 -44.78
N ALA A 214 30.27 -47.91 -43.83
CA ALA A 214 31.48 -48.63 -43.39
C ALA A 214 31.59 -50.05 -43.97
N ALA A 215 30.64 -50.46 -44.83
CA ALA A 215 30.61 -51.72 -45.57
C ALA A 215 30.88 -51.48 -47.05
#